data_AF-X1FRZ9-F1
#
_entry.id   AF-X1FRZ9-F1
#
_cell.length_a   1.000
_cell.length_b   1.000
_cell.length_c   1.000
_cell.angle_alpha   90.00
_cell.angle_beta   90.00
_cell.angle_gamma   90.00
#
_symmetry.space_group_name_H-M   'P 1'
#
loop_
_entity.id
_entity.type
_entity.pdbx_description
1 polymer ?
#
loop_
_entity_poly.entity_id
_entity_poly.type
_entity_poly.pdbx_seq_one_letter_code
_entity_poly.pdbx_strand_id
1 'polypeptide(L)'
;MRQLEKKRYLQIAKNLGLSLDEVLDAVSIISSLEPKPGRFYNDEETIYIIPDVYVYKVGDEFLIVLNDDGLPKLRVSAFYRQGLAKKDDLSMATREYIRDKLKSGSWLVKSIQQRQRTIYKVKVTESIVRFQKDFFESGPVHLKPMVLR
;
A
#
# COMPACT_ATOMS: atom_id res chain seq x y z
N MET A 1 -28.00 -28.39 14.64
CA MET A 1 -27.16 -27.20 14.36
C MET A 1 -27.95 -25.90 14.23
N ARG A 2 -28.83 -25.72 13.23
CA ARG A 2 -29.56 -24.44 13.00
C ARG A 2 -30.40 -23.92 14.19
N GLN A 3 -30.91 -24.83 15.03
CA GLN A 3 -31.65 -24.44 16.24
C GLN A 3 -30.72 -24.02 17.40
N LEU A 4 -29.52 -24.60 17.48
CA LEU A 4 -28.48 -24.22 18.44
C LEU A 4 -27.90 -22.85 18.09
N GLU A 5 -27.64 -22.62 16.80
CA GLU A 5 -27.22 -21.33 16.23
C GLU A 5 -28.22 -20.21 16.54
N LYS A 6 -29.52 -20.51 16.46
CA LYS A 6 -30.61 -19.58 16.77
C LYS A 6 -30.99 -19.55 18.26
N LYS A 7 -30.20 -20.18 19.14
CA LYS A 7 -30.41 -20.26 20.60
C LYS A 7 -31.81 -20.77 21.02
N ARG A 8 -32.41 -21.69 20.25
CA ARG A 8 -33.74 -22.25 20.50
C ARG A 8 -33.69 -23.47 21.43
N TYR A 9 -33.26 -23.27 22.68
CA TYR A 9 -33.00 -24.36 23.62
C TYR A 9 -34.24 -25.18 24.01
N LEU A 10 -35.40 -24.54 24.17
CA LEU A 10 -36.67 -25.24 24.47
C LEU A 10 -37.08 -26.24 23.40
N GLN A 11 -36.80 -25.92 22.13
CA GLN A 11 -37.17 -26.79 21.03
C GLN A 11 -36.15 -27.92 20.82
N ILE A 12 -34.90 -27.70 21.23
CA ILE A 12 -33.86 -28.73 21.34
C ILE A 12 -34.22 -29.72 22.45
N ALA A 13 -34.58 -29.23 23.64
CA ALA A 13 -35.04 -30.04 24.77
C ALA A 13 -36.23 -30.93 24.39
N LYS A 14 -37.25 -30.34 23.74
CA LYS A 14 -38.43 -31.07 23.27
C LYS A 14 -38.11 -32.15 22.23
N ASN A 15 -37.19 -31.87 21.30
CA ASN A 15 -36.83 -32.83 20.25
C ASN A 15 -35.94 -33.96 20.76
N LEU A 16 -35.13 -33.71 21.79
CA LEU A 16 -34.22 -34.69 22.39
C LEU A 16 -34.83 -35.43 23.58
N GLY A 17 -36.00 -34.99 24.08
CA GLY A 17 -36.65 -35.56 25.26
C GLY A 17 -35.87 -35.29 26.57
N LEU A 18 -35.02 -34.26 26.57
CA LEU A 18 -34.18 -33.87 27.70
C LEU A 18 -34.76 -32.67 28.44
N SER A 19 -34.33 -32.47 29.68
CA SER A 19 -34.65 -31.26 30.44
C SER A 19 -33.95 -30.03 29.87
N LEU A 20 -34.47 -28.84 30.16
CA LEU A 20 -33.85 -27.59 29.71
C LEU A 20 -32.46 -27.40 30.33
N ASP A 21 -32.29 -27.81 31.59
CA ASP A 21 -31.03 -27.69 32.32
C ASP A 21 -29.92 -28.55 31.69
N GLU A 22 -30.22 -29.80 31.32
CA GLU A 22 -29.26 -30.67 30.62
C GLU A 22 -28.84 -30.11 29.25
N VAL A 23 -29.77 -29.46 28.54
CA VAL A 23 -29.46 -28.79 27.28
C VAL A 23 -28.56 -27.57 27.51
N LEU A 24 -28.79 -26.79 28.57
CA LEU A 24 -27.96 -25.64 28.92
C LEU A 24 -26.54 -26.06 29.34
N ASP A 25 -26.41 -27.14 30.10
CA ASP A 25 -25.12 -27.70 30.50
C ASP A 25 -24.30 -28.13 29.28
N ALA A 26 -24.92 -28.85 28.33
CA ALA A 26 -24.27 -29.25 27.09
C ALA A 26 -23.88 -28.05 26.20
N VAL A 27 -24.73 -27.02 26.15
CA VAL A 27 -24.45 -25.77 25.40
C VAL A 27 -23.25 -25.04 26.02
N SER A 28 -23.13 -25.02 27.34
CA SER A 28 -22.00 -24.41 28.05
C SER A 28 -20.68 -25.05 27.66
N ILE A 29 -20.64 -26.39 27.61
CA ILE A 29 -19.46 -27.15 27.16
C ILE A 29 -19.12 -26.84 25.70
N ILE A 30 -20.12 -26.84 24.81
CA ILE A 30 -19.87 -26.55 23.39
C ILE A 30 -19.37 -25.11 23.19
N SER A 31 -19.89 -24.17 23.97
CA SER A 31 -19.53 -22.75 23.87
C SER A 31 -18.16 -22.43 24.48
N SER A 32 -17.63 -23.29 25.35
CA SER A 32 -16.28 -23.13 25.91
C SER A 32 -15.18 -23.64 24.98
N LEU A 33 -15.53 -24.36 23.91
CA LEU A 33 -14.57 -24.82 22.91
C LEU A 33 -14.15 -23.67 22.00
N GLU A 34 -12.85 -23.56 21.75
CA GLU A 34 -12.29 -22.63 20.77
C GLU A 34 -12.67 -23.08 19.34
N PRO A 35 -13.49 -22.32 18.60
CA PRO A 35 -13.92 -22.70 17.26
C PRO A 35 -12.79 -22.67 16.22
N LYS A 36 -11.67 -21.98 16.52
CA LYS A 36 -10.52 -21.84 15.61
C LYS A 36 -9.19 -22.11 16.34
N PRO A 37 -8.93 -23.36 16.78
CA PRO A 37 -7.74 -23.69 17.56
C PRO A 37 -6.43 -23.47 16.78
N GLY A 38 -6.49 -23.56 15.45
CA GLY A 38 -5.35 -23.29 14.56
C GLY A 38 -4.94 -21.83 14.41
N ARG A 39 -5.71 -20.86 14.94
CA ARG A 39 -5.40 -19.43 14.82
C ARG A 39 -4.05 -19.08 15.48
N PHE A 40 -3.70 -19.75 16.57
CA PHE A 40 -2.43 -19.53 17.28
C PHE A 40 -1.20 -20.04 16.53
N TYR A 41 -1.39 -20.85 15.49
CA TYR A 41 -0.32 -21.43 14.69
C TYR A 41 -0.25 -20.85 13.28
N ASN A 42 -1.13 -19.88 12.97
CA ASN A 42 -1.11 -19.17 11.70
C ASN A 42 -0.40 -17.82 11.91
N ASP A 43 0.91 -17.80 11.69
CA ASP A 43 1.68 -16.57 11.47
C ASP A 43 1.41 -16.08 10.04
N GLU A 44 0.16 -15.67 9.78
CA GLU A 44 -0.14 -14.87 8.60
C GLU A 44 0.45 -13.48 8.85
N GLU A 45 1.66 -13.25 8.33
CA GLU A 45 2.22 -11.90 8.26
C GLU A 45 1.19 -10.99 7.58
N THR A 46 0.68 -10.03 8.34
CA THR A 46 -0.28 -9.07 7.81
C THR A 46 0.45 -8.20 6.81
N ILE A 47 0.19 -8.42 5.53
CA ILE A 47 0.76 -7.60 4.45
C ILE A 47 0.04 -6.24 4.48
N TYR A 48 0.74 -5.23 4.97
CA TYR A 48 0.24 -3.86 4.91
C TYR A 48 0.35 -3.32 3.48
N ILE A 49 -0.75 -2.76 2.98
CA ILE A 49 -0.74 -2.05 1.70
C ILE A 49 -0.05 -0.70 1.93
N ILE A 50 1.14 -0.55 1.36
CA ILE A 50 1.87 0.71 1.36
C ILE A 50 1.30 1.58 0.22
N PRO A 51 0.74 2.78 0.52
CA PRO A 51 0.17 3.62 -0.53
C PRO A 51 1.26 4.33 -1.32
N ASP A 52 0.99 4.58 -2.59
CA ASP A 52 1.85 5.38 -3.48
C ASP A 52 1.78 6.88 -3.16
N VAL A 53 0.64 7.36 -2.64
CA VAL A 53 0.36 8.78 -2.40
C VAL A 53 -0.45 8.94 -1.12
N TYR A 54 -0.09 9.93 -0.31
CA TYR A 54 -0.80 10.38 0.86
C TYR A 54 -1.53 11.69 0.58
N VAL A 55 -2.75 11.83 1.11
CA VAL A 55 -3.53 13.06 1.03
C VAL A 55 -3.86 13.49 2.45
N TYR A 56 -3.44 14.69 2.83
CA TYR A 56 -3.65 15.27 4.15
C TYR A 56 -4.55 16.49 4.05
N LYS A 57 -5.51 16.62 4.96
CA LYS A 57 -6.28 17.86 5.09
C LYS A 57 -5.54 18.81 6.02
N VAL A 58 -5.13 19.97 5.52
CA VAL A 58 -4.46 21.03 6.27
C VAL A 58 -5.35 22.28 6.20
N GLY A 59 -6.14 22.50 7.25
CA GLY A 59 -7.20 23.52 7.22
C GLY A 59 -8.27 23.17 6.18
N ASP A 60 -8.48 24.08 5.22
CA ASP A 60 -9.45 23.92 4.13
C ASP A 60 -8.83 23.38 2.82
N GLU A 61 -7.53 23.08 2.82
CA GLU A 61 -6.80 22.58 1.66
C GLU A 61 -6.34 21.14 1.83
N PHE A 62 -6.17 20.45 0.71
CA PHE A 62 -5.63 19.09 0.65
C PHE A 62 -4.18 19.11 0.17
N LEU A 63 -3.27 18.69 1.03
CA LEU A 63 -1.86 18.52 0.73
C LEU A 63 -1.59 17.08 0.27
N ILE A 64 -1.01 16.94 -0.93
CA ILE A 64 -0.69 15.65 -1.54
C ILE A 64 0.81 15.40 -1.39
N VAL A 65 1.18 14.25 -0.82
CA VAL A 65 2.58 13.85 -0.59
C VAL A 65 2.81 12.49 -1.22
N LEU A 66 3.84 12.36 -2.05
CA LEU A 66 4.23 11.08 -2.63
C LEU A 66 4.94 10.22 -1.59
N ASN A 67 4.72 8.91 -1.67
CA ASN A 67 5.52 7.97 -0.93
C ASN A 67 6.80 7.66 -1.71
N ASP A 68 7.93 8.15 -1.19
CA ASP A 68 9.26 7.95 -1.77
C ASP A 68 10.04 6.77 -1.12
N ASP A 69 9.40 6.01 -0.21
CA ASP A 69 10.09 4.92 0.49
C ASP A 69 10.46 3.77 -0.45
N GLY A 70 11.71 3.32 -0.34
CA GLY A 70 12.25 2.17 -1.08
C GLY A 70 13.13 2.50 -2.28
N LEU A 71 13.44 3.78 -2.56
CA LEU A 71 14.23 4.16 -3.74
C LEU A 71 15.72 4.43 -3.42
N PRO A 72 16.66 3.75 -4.09
CA PRO A 72 18.08 4.04 -3.93
C PRO A 72 18.45 5.39 -4.57
N LYS A 73 19.20 6.23 -3.84
CA LYS A 73 19.73 7.50 -4.36
C LYS A 73 20.88 7.24 -5.34
N LEU A 74 20.54 7.09 -6.62
CA LEU A 74 21.52 6.89 -7.69
C LEU A 74 22.37 8.15 -7.91
N ARG A 75 23.69 8.00 -7.98
CA ARG A 75 24.64 9.08 -8.31
C ARG A 75 25.66 8.59 -9.33
N VAL A 76 26.01 9.45 -10.28
CA VAL A 76 27.11 9.17 -11.21
C VAL A 76 28.44 9.33 -10.50
N SER A 77 29.27 8.28 -10.50
CA SER A 77 30.58 8.26 -9.82
C SER A 77 31.46 9.45 -10.23
N ALA A 78 32.04 10.13 -9.24
CA ALA A 78 32.91 11.29 -9.45
C ALA A 78 34.30 10.90 -10.00
N PHE A 79 34.69 9.63 -9.83
CA PHE A 79 35.99 9.09 -10.25
C PHE A 79 36.28 9.34 -11.74
N TYR A 80 35.32 9.03 -12.61
CA TYR A 80 35.46 9.23 -14.06
C TYR A 80 35.45 10.70 -14.48
N ARG A 81 34.78 11.57 -13.72
CA ARG A 81 34.83 13.03 -13.94
C ARG A 81 36.20 13.61 -13.60
N GLN A 82 36.81 13.14 -12.51
CA GLN A 82 38.15 13.56 -12.10
C GLN A 82 39.24 12.99 -13.03
N GLY A 83 39.07 11.75 -13.52
CA GLY A 83 39.96 11.15 -14.52
C GLY A 83 39.98 11.89 -15.86
N LEU A 84 38.84 12.47 -16.29
CA LEU A 84 38.78 13.35 -17.47
C LEU A 84 39.43 14.73 -17.25
N ALA A 85 39.55 15.18 -16.00
CA ALA A 85 40.15 16.46 -15.65
C ALA A 85 41.69 16.37 -15.53
N LYS A 86 42.21 15.18 -15.20
CA LYS A 86 43.65 14.91 -15.25
C LYS A 86 44.09 14.79 -16.72
N LYS A 87 45.21 15.46 -17.03
CA LYS A 87 45.81 15.59 -18.37
C LYS A 87 46.71 14.39 -18.76
N ASP A 88 46.65 13.27 -18.05
CA ASP A 88 47.51 12.13 -18.35
C ASP A 88 46.96 11.34 -19.55
N ASP A 89 47.84 11.09 -20.53
CA ASP A 89 47.87 10.18 -21.70
C ASP A 89 46.61 9.34 -22.09
N LEU A 90 45.41 9.89 -21.94
CA LEU A 90 44.21 9.28 -22.47
C LEU A 90 44.09 9.62 -23.96
N SER A 91 44.13 8.59 -24.81
CA SER A 91 43.80 8.70 -26.23
C SER A 91 42.45 9.43 -26.40
N MET A 92 42.35 10.29 -27.43
CA MET A 92 41.12 11.05 -27.72
C MET A 92 39.88 10.13 -27.79
N ALA A 93 40.04 8.93 -28.36
CA ALA A 93 38.95 7.94 -28.43
C ALA A 93 38.46 7.48 -27.05
N THR A 94 39.37 7.27 -26.10
CA THR A 94 39.04 6.87 -24.73
C THR A 94 38.34 8.01 -23.98
N ARG A 95 38.77 9.26 -24.22
CA ARG A 95 38.15 10.45 -23.63
C ARG A 95 36.71 10.67 -24.12
N GLU A 96 36.48 10.52 -25.43
CA GLU A 96 35.15 10.58 -26.06
C GLU A 96 34.21 9.51 -25.47
N TYR A 97 34.69 8.26 -25.40
CA TYR A 97 33.93 7.14 -24.86
C TYR A 97 33.48 7.37 -23.40
N ILE A 98 34.39 7.79 -22.53
CA ILE A 98 34.06 8.06 -21.12
C ILE A 98 33.06 9.22 -21.01
N ARG A 99 33.20 10.26 -21.84
CA ARG A 99 32.28 11.40 -21.86
C ARG A 99 30.87 10.97 -22.26
N ASP A 100 30.74 10.11 -23.26
CA ASP A 100 29.44 9.60 -23.70
C ASP A 100 28.81 8.66 -22.67
N LYS A 101 29.59 7.79 -22.02
CA LYS A 101 29.08 6.97 -20.90
C LYS A 101 28.62 7.82 -19.72
N LEU A 102 29.32 8.91 -19.40
CA LEU A 102 28.89 9.85 -18.35
C LEU A 102 27.60 10.59 -18.72
N LYS A 103 27.44 11.01 -19.99
CA LYS A 103 26.18 11.60 -20.48
C LYS A 103 25.04 10.60 -20.37
N SER A 104 25.24 9.37 -20.85
CA SER A 104 24.22 8.30 -20.78
C SER A 104 23.85 7.94 -19.34
N GLY A 105 24.82 7.85 -18.43
CA GLY A 105 24.56 7.63 -17.01
C GLY A 105 23.80 8.78 -16.35
N SER A 106 24.15 10.03 -16.68
CA SER A 106 23.43 11.21 -16.19
C SER A 106 22.01 11.27 -16.74
N TRP A 107 21.82 10.90 -18.01
CA TRP A 107 20.50 10.80 -18.63
C TRP A 107 19.66 9.72 -17.95
N LEU A 108 20.21 8.54 -17.67
CA LEU A 108 19.50 7.47 -16.96
C LEU A 108 19.05 7.91 -15.56
N VAL A 109 19.94 8.54 -14.79
CA VAL A 109 19.60 9.09 -13.47
C VAL A 109 18.47 10.11 -13.57
N LYS A 110 18.54 11.01 -14.56
CA LYS A 110 17.49 12.02 -14.81
C LYS A 110 16.16 11.38 -15.22
N SER A 111 16.18 10.37 -16.10
CA SER A 111 14.98 9.66 -16.56
C SER A 111 14.32 8.89 -15.41
N ILE A 112 15.11 8.26 -14.54
CA ILE A 112 14.61 7.61 -13.32
C ILE A 112 13.99 8.67 -12.40
N GLN A 113 14.66 9.79 -12.16
CA GLN A 113 14.12 10.89 -11.35
C GLN A 113 12.84 11.52 -11.93
N GLN A 114 12.72 11.61 -13.25
CA GLN A 114 11.53 12.11 -13.92
C GLN A 114 10.37 11.10 -13.82
N ARG A 115 10.66 9.80 -13.91
CA ARG A 115 9.69 8.74 -13.61
C ARG A 115 9.25 8.78 -12.15
N GLN A 116 10.18 8.99 -11.21
CA GLN A 116 9.91 9.14 -9.78
C GLN A 116 8.97 10.32 -9.51
N ARG A 117 9.26 11.47 -10.10
CA ARG A 117 8.44 12.69 -9.96
C ARG A 117 7.12 12.64 -10.72
N THR A 118 6.62 11.46 -11.12
CA THR A 118 5.64 11.30 -12.19
C THR A 118 4.65 12.46 -12.16
N ILE A 119 4.90 13.46 -13.01
CA ILE A 119 4.08 14.67 -13.05
C ILE A 119 2.63 14.23 -13.22
N TYR A 120 2.44 13.12 -13.94
CA TYR A 120 1.19 12.41 -14.08
C TYR A 120 0.60 11.92 -12.74
N LYS A 121 1.33 11.17 -11.89
CA LYS A 121 0.77 10.72 -10.59
C LYS A 121 0.35 11.90 -9.73
N VAL A 122 1.22 12.90 -9.55
CA VAL A 122 0.89 14.09 -8.75
C VAL A 122 -0.27 14.88 -9.36
N LYS A 123 -0.19 15.24 -10.65
CA LYS A 123 -1.25 16.03 -11.31
C LYS A 123 -2.57 15.27 -11.41
N VAL A 124 -2.54 13.97 -11.64
CA VAL A 124 -3.75 13.15 -11.67
C VAL A 124 -4.35 13.08 -10.28
N THR A 125 -3.55 12.85 -9.23
CA THR A 125 -4.05 12.87 -7.85
C THR A 125 -4.59 14.26 -7.46
N GLU A 126 -3.90 15.35 -7.83
CA GLU A 126 -4.39 16.72 -7.64
C GLU A 126 -5.76 16.92 -8.33
N SER A 127 -5.89 16.48 -9.58
CA SER A 127 -7.17 16.52 -10.28
C SER A 127 -8.23 15.69 -9.57
N ILE A 128 -7.92 14.45 -9.19
CA ILE A 128 -8.86 13.55 -8.50
C ILE A 128 -9.32 14.19 -7.20
N VAL A 129 -8.41 14.67 -6.35
CA VAL A 129 -8.74 15.32 -5.07
C VAL A 129 -9.60 16.56 -5.29
N ARG A 130 -9.32 17.34 -6.33
CA ARG A 130 -10.14 18.51 -6.69
C ARG A 130 -11.56 18.11 -7.14
N PHE A 131 -11.70 17.09 -7.97
CA PHE A 131 -13.01 16.63 -8.45
C PHE A 131 -13.81 15.86 -7.38
N GLN A 132 -13.11 15.20 -6.44
CA GLN A 132 -13.67 14.39 -5.36
C GLN A 132 -13.61 15.09 -4.00
N LYS A 133 -13.59 16.43 -3.95
CA LYS A 133 -13.46 17.17 -2.70
C LYS A 133 -14.47 16.70 -1.64
N ASP A 134 -15.74 16.57 -2.03
CA ASP A 134 -16.83 16.14 -1.16
C ASP A 134 -16.62 14.73 -0.57
N PHE A 135 -15.98 13.83 -1.32
CA PHE A 135 -15.62 12.50 -0.81
C PHE A 135 -14.56 12.59 0.30
N PHE A 136 -13.54 13.43 0.10
CA PHE A 136 -12.47 13.61 1.10
C PHE A 136 -12.94 14.41 2.33
N GLU A 137 -14.01 15.20 2.23
CA GLU A 137 -14.56 15.98 3.34
C GLU A 137 -15.68 15.26 4.10
N SER A 138 -16.60 14.62 3.38
CA SER A 138 -17.85 14.09 3.92
C SER A 138 -17.95 12.56 3.83
N GLY A 139 -16.89 11.90 3.36
CA GLY A 139 -16.75 10.45 3.35
C GLY A 139 -17.34 9.74 2.13
N PRO A 140 -17.36 8.38 2.15
CA PRO A 140 -17.57 7.54 0.96
C PRO A 140 -18.90 7.73 0.23
N VAL A 141 -19.94 8.20 0.93
CA VAL A 141 -21.27 8.42 0.36
C VAL A 141 -21.29 9.55 -0.66
N HIS A 142 -20.32 10.46 -0.60
CA HIS A 142 -20.24 11.65 -1.45
C HIS A 142 -19.32 11.48 -2.67
N LEU A 143 -19.04 10.22 -3.04
CA LEU A 143 -18.22 9.89 -4.20
C LEU A 143 -18.92 10.32 -5.50
N LYS A 144 -18.27 11.17 -6.29
CA LYS A 144 -18.78 11.62 -7.59
C LYS A 144 -18.28 10.70 -8.71
N PRO A 145 -19.10 10.30 -9.67
CA PRO A 145 -18.61 9.55 -10.82
C PRO A 145 -17.63 10.39 -11.66
N MET A 146 -16.51 9.81 -12.06
CA MET A 146 -15.53 10.42 -12.97
C MET A 146 -15.42 9.57 -14.23
N VAL A 147 -15.46 10.22 -15.40
CA VAL A 147 -15.27 9.57 -16.70
C VAL A 147 -13.95 10.05 -17.30
N LEU A 148 -13.11 9.10 -17.72
CA LEU A 148 -11.90 9.42 -18.46
C LEU A 148 -12.30 9.80 -19.90
N ARG A 149 -12.14 11.07 -20.25
CA ARG A 149 -12.34 11.59 -21.61
C ARG A 149 -11.01 11.91 -22.26
#